data_AF-A0A532CX89-F1
#
_entry.id   AF-A0A532CX89-F1
#
_cell.length_a   1.000
_cell.length_b   1.000
_cell.length_c   1.000
_cell.angle_alpha   90.00
_cell.angle_beta   90.00
_cell.angle_gamma   90.00
#
_symmetry.space_group_name_H-M   'P 1'
#
loop_
_entity.id
_entity.type
_entity.pdbx_description
1 polymer ?
#
loop_
_entity_poly.entity_id
_entity_poly.type
_entity_poly.pdbx_seq_one_letter_code
_entity_poly.pdbx_strand_id
1 'polypeptide(L)'
;MESGDQALQRAIATIAQSDPLTKLLEQVKLGRMKPTDAGLRAVTDSWIHTYQTIIESGGFTSQALRRLDPHPRLAVLIECGVLTSEQQAVAALRTSYDRAVAAATE
;
A
#
# COMPACT_ATOMS: atom_id res chain seq x y z
N MET A 1 20.98 -6.29 15.69
CA MET A 1 20.68 -5.42 14.55
C MET A 1 19.87 -6.26 13.58
N GLU A 2 18.61 -5.92 13.32
CA GLU A 2 17.87 -6.57 12.24
C GLU A 2 18.61 -6.27 10.93
N SER A 3 18.99 -7.30 10.17
CA SER A 3 19.50 -7.10 8.82
C SER A 3 18.42 -6.40 8.00
N GLY A 4 18.77 -5.41 7.18
CA GLY A 4 17.79 -4.67 6.36
C GLY A 4 16.86 -5.57 5.52
N ASP A 5 17.33 -6.77 5.16
CA ASP A 5 16.51 -7.78 4.48
C ASP A 5 15.40 -8.36 5.37
N GLN A 6 15.64 -8.59 6.67
CA GLN A 6 14.60 -9.06 7.60
C GLN A 6 13.53 -7.98 7.83
N ALA A 7 13.94 -6.72 7.95
CA ALA A 7 13.01 -5.59 8.06
C ALA A 7 12.14 -5.47 6.81
N LEU A 8 12.73 -5.63 5.62
CA LEU A 8 12.01 -5.63 4.35
C LEU A 8 11.02 -6.79 4.23
N GLN A 9 11.43 -8.01 4.59
CA GLN A 9 10.54 -9.18 4.54
C GLN A 9 9.36 -9.02 5.51
N ARG A 10 9.61 -8.48 6.71
CA ARG A 10 8.55 -8.16 7.67
C ARG A 10 7.59 -7.11 7.10
N ALA A 11 8.11 -6.03 6.53
CA ALA A 11 7.30 -4.98 5.89
C ALA A 11 6.41 -5.55 4.78
N ILE A 12 6.97 -6.36 3.87
CA ILE A 12 6.23 -7.03 2.80
C ILE A 12 5.12 -7.91 3.38
N ALA A 13 5.43 -8.73 4.39
CA ALA A 13 4.45 -9.61 5.01
C ALA A 13 3.32 -8.84 5.69
N THR A 14 3.63 -7.76 6.41
CA THR A 14 2.63 -6.91 7.08
C THR A 14 1.73 -6.21 6.07
N ILE A 15 2.27 -5.65 4.99
CA ILE A 15 1.49 -5.03 3.91
C ILE A 15 0.60 -6.05 3.21
N ALA A 16 1.15 -7.22 2.89
CA ALA A 16 0.41 -8.29 2.21
C ALA A 16 -0.74 -8.83 3.05
N GLN A 17 -0.60 -8.86 4.38
CA GLN A 17 -1.64 -9.35 5.28
C GLN A 17 -2.89 -8.45 5.28
N SER A 18 -2.73 -7.14 5.09
CA SER A 18 -3.83 -6.18 4.98
C SER A 18 -4.25 -5.89 3.53
N ASP A 19 -3.62 -6.52 2.54
CA ASP A 19 -3.82 -6.21 1.12
C ASP A 19 -5.26 -6.53 0.64
N PRO A 20 -6.05 -5.51 0.24
CA PRO A 20 -7.43 -5.70 -0.23
C PRO A 20 -7.51 -6.52 -1.54
N LEU A 21 -6.42 -6.60 -2.32
CA LEU A 21 -6.38 -7.31 -3.60
C LEU A 21 -6.56 -8.82 -3.43
N THR A 22 -6.06 -9.40 -2.35
CA THR A 22 -5.95 -10.86 -2.19
C THR A 22 -7.31 -11.55 -2.01
N LYS A 23 -8.33 -10.83 -1.53
CA LYS A 23 -9.65 -11.44 -1.25
C LYS A 23 -10.84 -10.59 -1.70
N LEU A 24 -10.80 -9.29 -1.41
CA LEU A 24 -12.00 -8.46 -1.58
C LEU A 24 -12.11 -7.91 -3.00
N LEU A 25 -10.99 -7.60 -3.65
CA LEU A 25 -11.02 -7.12 -5.02
C LEU A 25 -11.55 -8.16 -6.00
N GLU A 26 -11.25 -9.44 -5.78
CA GLU A 26 -11.82 -10.51 -6.60
C GLU A 26 -13.35 -10.52 -6.52
N GLN A 27 -13.94 -10.30 -5.34
CA GLN A 27 -15.39 -10.20 -5.18
C GLN A 27 -15.97 -8.97 -5.90
N VAL A 28 -15.23 -7.85 -5.92
CA VAL A 28 -15.61 -6.66 -6.69
C VAL A 28 -15.61 -6.95 -8.18
N LYS A 29 -14.54 -7.57 -8.69
CA LYS A 29 -14.42 -7.93 -10.12
C LYS A 29 -15.51 -8.92 -10.57
N LEU A 30 -15.93 -9.81 -9.68
CA LEU A 30 -17.03 -10.76 -9.91
C LEU A 30 -18.43 -10.15 -9.73
N GLY A 31 -18.54 -8.86 -9.36
CA GLY A 31 -19.81 -8.18 -9.12
C GLY A 31 -20.54 -8.62 -7.84
N ARG A 32 -19.86 -9.36 -6.95
CA ARG A 32 -20.41 -9.87 -5.67
C ARG A 32 -20.27 -8.86 -4.53
N MET A 33 -19.43 -7.86 -4.71
CA MET A 33 -19.18 -6.77 -3.77
C MET A 33 -19.15 -5.45 -4.55
N LYS A 34 -19.73 -4.39 -4.00
CA LYS A 34 -19.63 -3.05 -4.57
C LYS A 34 -18.30 -2.42 -4.17
N PRO A 35 -17.63 -1.66 -5.05
CA PRO A 35 -16.44 -0.90 -4.70
C PRO A 35 -16.66 0.08 -3.52
N THR A 36 -17.90 0.52 -3.33
CA THR A 36 -18.31 1.45 -2.28
C THR A 36 -18.73 0.77 -0.98
N ASP A 37 -18.62 -0.55 -0.87
CA ASP A 37 -19.03 -1.25 0.35
C ASP A 37 -18.16 -0.83 1.54
N ALA A 38 -18.82 -0.54 2.67
CA ALA A 38 -18.15 0.01 3.86
C ALA A 38 -17.03 -0.92 4.39
N GLY A 39 -17.21 -2.23 4.29
CA GLY A 39 -16.18 -3.21 4.69
C GLY A 39 -14.94 -3.15 3.81
N LEU A 40 -15.11 -3.02 2.49
CA LEU A 40 -13.98 -2.87 1.57
C LEU A 40 -13.25 -1.55 1.78
N ARG A 41 -14.01 -0.48 2.03
CA ARG A 41 -13.43 0.83 2.34
C ARG A 41 -12.61 0.79 3.62
N ALA A 42 -13.13 0.20 4.70
CA ALA A 42 -12.41 0.06 5.96
C ALA A 42 -11.09 -0.75 5.80
N VAL A 43 -11.12 -1.83 5.02
CA VAL A 43 -9.92 -2.62 4.73
C VAL A 43 -8.92 -1.81 3.91
N THR A 44 -9.39 -1.08 2.89
CA THR A 44 -8.53 -0.26 2.03
C THR A 44 -7.89 0.90 2.80
N ASP A 45 -8.65 1.59 3.67
CA ASP A 45 -8.14 2.67 4.51
C ASP A 45 -7.08 2.14 5.49
N SER A 46 -7.33 0.98 6.12
CA SER A 46 -6.37 0.30 7.00
C SER A 46 -5.09 -0.10 6.26
N TRP A 47 -5.22 -0.60 5.03
CA TRP A 47 -4.08 -0.94 4.18
C TRP A 47 -3.24 0.30 3.84
N ILE A 48 -3.86 1.41 3.41
CA ILE A 48 -3.15 2.66 3.13
C ILE A 48 -2.40 3.14 4.38
N HIS A 49 -3.04 3.13 5.54
CA HIS A 49 -2.42 3.58 6.79
C HIS A 49 -1.25 2.68 7.21
N THR A 50 -1.40 1.36 7.07
CA THR A 50 -0.33 0.39 7.34
C THR A 50 0.87 0.66 6.42
N TYR A 51 0.61 0.89 5.14
CA TYR A 51 1.64 1.17 4.15
C TYR A 51 2.41 2.45 4.47
N GLN A 52 1.68 3.54 4.76
CA GLN A 52 2.28 4.82 5.15
C GLN A 52 3.16 4.68 6.38
N THR A 53 2.65 4.02 7.43
CA THR A 53 3.40 3.79 8.67
C THR A 53 4.71 3.04 8.43
N ILE A 54 4.69 2.03 7.55
CA ILE A 54 5.87 1.26 7.21
C ILE A 54 6.88 2.09 6.41
N ILE A 55 6.43 2.87 5.43
CA ILE A 55 7.34 3.74 4.67
C ILE A 55 7.97 4.80 5.58
N GLU A 56 7.16 5.42 6.45
CA GLU A 56 7.56 6.54 7.30
C GLU A 56 8.43 6.11 8.48
N SER A 57 8.39 4.84 8.89
CA SER A 57 9.31 4.32 9.92
C SER A 57 10.76 4.28 9.44
N GLY A 58 10.99 4.36 8.13
CA GLY A 58 12.31 4.52 7.52
C GLY A 58 13.23 3.31 7.67
N GLY A 59 14.52 3.51 7.40
CA GLY A 59 15.54 2.45 7.51
C GLY A 59 15.61 1.50 6.31
N PHE A 60 14.88 1.78 5.23
CA PHE A 60 14.97 1.05 3.98
C PHE A 60 15.98 1.69 3.03
N THR A 61 16.74 0.86 2.32
CA THR A 61 17.56 1.31 1.19
C THR A 61 16.67 1.65 0.00
N SER A 62 17.24 2.36 -0.97
CA SER A 62 16.55 2.65 -2.24
C SER A 62 16.05 1.38 -2.94
N GLN A 63 16.83 0.29 -2.89
CA GLN A 63 16.43 -1.00 -3.47
C GLN A 63 15.25 -1.63 -2.72
N ALA A 64 15.25 -1.56 -1.39
CA ALA A 64 14.16 -2.07 -0.57
C ALA A 64 12.86 -1.29 -0.82
N LEU A 65 12.93 0.04 -0.91
CA LEU A 65 11.77 0.87 -1.21
C LEU A 65 11.14 0.56 -2.57
N ARG A 66 11.93 0.30 -3.62
CA ARG A 66 11.38 -0.10 -4.93
C ARG A 66 10.55 -1.39 -4.86
N ARG A 67 10.86 -2.30 -3.93
CA ARG A 67 10.06 -3.51 -3.68
C ARG A 67 8.79 -3.24 -2.88
N LEU A 68 8.76 -2.11 -2.19
CA LEU A 68 7.63 -1.55 -1.47
C LEU A 68 6.95 -0.44 -2.28
N ASP A 69 7.04 -0.42 -3.61
CA ASP A 69 6.35 0.58 -4.41
C ASP A 69 4.81 0.42 -4.32
N PRO A 70 4.07 1.39 -3.74
CA PRO A 70 2.62 1.31 -3.63
C PRO A 70 1.90 1.59 -4.95
N HIS A 71 2.56 2.19 -5.95
CA HIS A 71 1.91 2.68 -7.17
C HIS A 71 1.14 1.60 -7.95
N PRO A 72 1.69 0.39 -8.18
CA PRO A 72 0.97 -0.66 -8.91
C PRO A 72 -0.30 -1.10 -8.18
N ARG A 73 -0.28 -1.18 -6.84
CA ARG A 73 -1.46 -1.54 -6.04
C ARG A 73 -2.52 -0.44 -6.08
N LEU A 74 -2.10 0.81 -5.90
CA LEU A 74 -3.00 1.97 -5.97
C LEU A 74 -3.69 2.08 -7.33
N ALA A 75 -2.97 1.83 -8.43
CA ALA A 75 -3.54 1.84 -9.78
C ALA A 75 -4.69 0.84 -9.91
N VAL A 76 -4.48 -0.41 -9.48
CA VAL A 76 -5.50 -1.46 -9.55
C VAL A 76 -6.74 -1.12 -8.70
N LEU A 77 -6.55 -0.55 -7.50
CA LEU A 77 -7.66 -0.15 -6.63
C LEU A 77 -8.45 1.03 -7.21
N ILE A 78 -7.79 1.95 -7.90
CA ILE A 78 -8.44 3.06 -8.62
C ILE A 78 -9.22 2.54 -9.83
N GLU A 79 -8.61 1.66 -10.64
CA GLU A 79 -9.26 1.05 -11.81
C GLU A 79 -10.54 0.29 -11.44
N CYS A 80 -10.55 -0.38 -10.28
CA CYS A 80 -11.72 -1.07 -9.78
C CYS A 80 -12.74 -0.16 -9.07
N GLY A 81 -12.50 1.15 -9.03
CA GLY A 81 -13.38 2.14 -8.41
C GLY A 81 -13.43 2.10 -6.88
N VAL A 82 -12.50 1.38 -6.24
CA VAL A 82 -12.40 1.29 -4.77
C VAL A 82 -11.78 2.57 -4.20
N LEU A 83 -10.77 3.08 -4.89
CA LEU A 83 -10.13 4.36 -4.63
C LEU A 83 -10.38 5.33 -5.79
N THR A 84 -10.14 6.61 -5.54
CA THR A 84 -10.07 7.63 -6.60
C THR A 84 -8.72 8.32 -6.52
N SER A 85 -8.20 8.76 -7.66
CA SER A 85 -6.92 9.48 -7.74
C SER A 85 -6.92 10.81 -6.97
N GLU A 86 -8.10 11.38 -6.74
CA GLU A 86 -8.29 12.65 -6.02
C GLU A 86 -8.37 12.49 -4.50
N GLN A 87 -8.41 11.25 -3.99
CA GLN A 87 -8.44 11.03 -2.54
C GLN A 87 -7.14 11.48 -1.88
N GLN A 88 -7.28 12.29 -0.82
CA GLN A 88 -6.15 12.79 -0.04
C GLN A 88 -5.25 11.66 0.48
N ALA A 89 -5.83 10.52 0.89
CA ALA A 89 -5.08 9.37 1.39
C ALA A 89 -4.16 8.77 0.31
N VAL A 90 -4.62 8.70 -0.95
CA VAL A 90 -3.84 8.24 -2.10
C VAL A 90 -2.67 9.18 -2.38
N ALA A 91 -2.95 10.49 -2.42
CA ALA A 91 -1.92 11.51 -2.63
C ALA A 91 -0.87 11.53 -1.51
N ALA A 92 -1.32 11.37 -0.26
CA ALA A 92 -0.45 11.32 0.91
C ALA A 92 0.47 10.09 0.86
N LEU A 93 -0.03 8.90 0.52
CA LEU A 93 0.79 7.69 0.41
C LEU A 93 1.85 7.82 -0.69
N ARG A 94 1.49 8.34 -1.87
CA ARG A 94 2.45 8.61 -2.95
C ARG A 94 3.54 9.58 -2.49
N THR A 95 3.14 10.69 -1.85
CA THR A 95 4.07 11.69 -1.34
C THR A 95 5.01 11.12 -0.27
N SER A 96 4.51 10.30 0.65
CA SER A 96 5.36 9.66 1.67
C SER A 96 6.34 8.67 1.04
N TYR A 97 5.93 7.92 0.02
CA TYR A 97 6.83 7.06 -0.75
C TYR A 97 7.93 7.86 -1.47
N ASP A 98 7.56 8.90 -2.22
CA ASP A 98 8.52 9.73 -2.95
C ASP A 98 9.55 10.38 -2.01
N ARG A 99 9.09 10.86 -0.84
CA ARG A 99 9.98 11.38 0.20
C ARG A 99 10.93 10.32 0.75
N ALA A 100 10.44 9.11 1.02
CA ALA A 100 11.28 8.03 1.50
C ALA A 100 12.33 7.63 0.46
N VAL A 101 11.96 7.56 -0.82
CA VAL A 101 12.89 7.28 -1.93
C VAL A 101 13.95 8.38 -2.05
N ALA A 102 13.55 9.65 -1.96
CA ALA A 102 14.47 10.78 -2.03
C ALA A 102 15.45 10.84 -0.84
N ALA A 103 15.02 10.35 0.34
CA ALA A 103 15.84 10.32 1.55
C ALA A 103 16.71 9.07 1.69
N ALA A 104 16.43 8.01 0.92
CA ALA A 104 17.14 6.75 1.01
C ALA A 104 18.52 6.82 0.32
N THR A 105 19.51 6.24 0.98
CA THR A 105 20.81 5.96 0.34
C THR A 105 20.75 4.65 -0.44
N GLU A 106 21.78 4.38 -1.25
CA GLU A 106 21.95 3.07 -1.90
C GLU A 106 22.13 1.94 -0.90
#